data_AF-A0A915YFT6-F1
#
_entry.id   AF-A0A915YFT6-F1
#
_cell.length_a   1.000
_cell.length_b   1.000
_cell.length_c   1.000
_cell.angle_alpha   90.00
_cell.angle_beta   90.00
_cell.angle_gamma   90.00
#
_symmetry.space_group_name_H-M   'P 1'
#
loop_
_entity.id
_entity.type
_entity.pdbx_description
1 polymer ?
#
loop_
_entity_poly.entity_id
_entity_poly.type
_entity_poly.pdbx_seq_one_letter_code
_entity_poly.pdbx_strand_id
1 'polypeptide(L)'
;MMDQTFVEVLKLQLKAELREELREELKEEVKEEIKEEVKVEVKEEFKEELKLLLIKDKSYINTVETAHVLGLQPRTVRKLNEEGKLDGRKYKKTGYLFFVKEEVEAYQRNNLHHAASFA
;
A
#
# COMPACT_ATOMS: atom_id res chain seq x y z
N MET A 1 0.90 -9.43 65.21
CA MET A 1 0.22 -10.15 64.11
C MET A 1 -0.14 -9.11 63.09
N MET A 2 0.32 -9.24 61.84
CA MET A 2 -0.18 -8.36 60.78
C MET A 2 -1.66 -8.62 60.61
N ASP A 3 -2.46 -7.55 60.66
CA ASP A 3 -3.90 -7.60 60.53
C ASP A 3 -4.24 -8.13 59.13
N GLN A 4 -5.05 -9.19 59.03
CA GLN A 4 -5.41 -9.82 57.74
C GLN A 4 -5.99 -8.79 56.75
N THR A 5 -6.65 -7.76 57.28
CA THR A 5 -7.19 -6.61 56.57
C THR A 5 -6.10 -5.80 55.85
N PHE A 6 -4.92 -5.62 56.45
CA PHE A 6 -3.80 -4.90 55.84
C PHE A 6 -3.23 -5.64 54.63
N VAL A 7 -3.14 -6.97 54.71
CA VAL A 7 -2.65 -7.81 53.60
C VAL A 7 -3.63 -7.81 52.42
N GLU A 8 -4.94 -7.79 52.68
CA GLU A 8 -5.96 -7.68 51.62
C GLU A 8 -5.96 -6.31 50.95
N VAL A 9 -5.80 -5.23 51.72
CA VAL A 9 -5.68 -3.87 51.18
C VAL A 9 -4.45 -3.74 50.27
N LEU A 10 -3.30 -4.27 50.70
CA LEU A 10 -2.08 -4.27 49.87
C LEU A 10 -2.26 -5.06 48.58
N LYS A 11 -2.92 -6.22 48.61
CA LYS A 11 -3.21 -7.00 47.40
C LYS A 11 -4.12 -6.25 46.44
N LEU A 12 -5.11 -5.53 46.95
CA LEU A 12 -6.03 -4.73 46.12
C LEU A 12 -5.32 -3.54 45.48
N GLN A 13 -4.47 -2.84 46.23
CA GLN A 13 -3.66 -1.73 45.70
C GLN A 13 -2.70 -2.22 44.61
N LEU A 14 -1.95 -3.29 44.88
CA LEU A 14 -0.97 -3.83 43.94
C LEU A 14 -1.63 -4.35 42.64
N LYS A 15 -2.83 -4.94 42.76
CA LYS A 15 -3.63 -5.37 41.60
C LYS A 15 -4.20 -4.20 40.80
N ALA A 16 -4.54 -3.10 41.47
CA ALA A 16 -5.03 -1.89 40.80
C ALA A 16 -3.90 -1.19 40.04
N GLU A 17 -2.73 -1.03 40.68
CA GLU A 17 -1.53 -0.44 40.06
C GLU A 17 -1.08 -1.24 38.84
N LEU A 18 -0.90 -2.56 38.98
CA LEU A 18 -0.54 -3.43 37.84
C LEU A 18 -1.54 -3.37 36.69
N ARG A 19 -2.84 -3.18 36.99
CA ARG A 19 -3.88 -3.10 35.97
C ARG A 19 -3.89 -1.75 35.26
N GLU A 20 -3.57 -0.67 35.96
CA GLU A 20 -3.39 0.66 35.37
C GLU A 20 -2.15 0.68 34.48
N GLU A 21 -1.00 0.21 34.98
CA GLU A 21 0.26 0.15 34.21
C GLU A 21 0.10 -0.67 32.93
N LEU A 22 -0.41 -1.92 33.02
CA LEU A 22 -0.65 -2.75 31.84
C LEU A 22 -1.63 -2.11 30.85
N ARG A 23 -2.61 -1.33 31.33
CA ARG A 23 -3.59 -0.68 30.47
C ARG A 23 -2.99 0.53 29.77
N GLU A 24 -2.10 1.28 30.42
CA GLU A 24 -1.37 2.38 29.80
C GLU A 24 -0.38 1.86 28.76
N GLU A 25 0.42 0.84 29.09
CA GLU A 25 1.37 0.22 28.17
C GLU A 25 0.68 -0.31 26.90
N LEU A 26 -0.38 -1.11 27.07
CA LEU A 26 -1.14 -1.63 25.91
C LEU A 26 -1.79 -0.52 25.08
N LYS A 27 -2.19 0.60 25.70
CA LYS A 27 -2.80 1.72 24.99
C LYS A 27 -1.76 2.54 24.22
N GLU A 28 -0.56 2.68 24.75
CA GLU A 28 0.57 3.31 24.07
C GLU A 28 1.02 2.45 22.88
N GLU A 29 1.27 1.15 23.09
CA GLU A 29 1.70 0.21 22.04
C GLU A 29 0.70 0.16 20.88
N VAL A 30 -0.59 -0.08 21.16
CA VAL A 30 -1.63 -0.14 20.12
C VAL A 30 -1.76 1.19 19.39
N LYS A 31 -1.57 2.33 20.07
CA LYS A 31 -1.63 3.64 19.45
C LYS A 31 -0.43 3.91 18.56
N GLU A 32 0.76 3.45 18.94
CA GLU A 32 1.96 3.54 18.10
C GLU A 32 1.84 2.65 16.87
N GLU A 33 1.47 1.37 17.04
CA GLU A 33 1.29 0.43 15.93
C GLU A 33 0.26 0.96 14.91
N ILE A 34 -0.94 1.33 15.37
CA ILE A 34 -1.98 1.89 14.48
C ILE A 34 -1.49 3.16 13.78
N LYS A 35 -0.76 4.04 14.51
CA LYS A 35 -0.26 5.29 13.94
C LYS A 35 0.82 5.03 12.89
N GLU A 36 1.67 4.03 13.07
CA GLU A 36 2.67 3.65 12.09
C GLU A 36 2.04 2.99 10.86
N GLU A 37 1.20 1.97 11.05
CA GLU A 37 0.52 1.27 9.95
C GLU A 37 -0.32 2.23 9.10
N VAL A 38 -1.21 3.02 9.72
CA VAL A 38 -2.04 3.99 9.00
C VAL A 38 -1.19 5.05 8.30
N LYS A 39 -0.07 5.48 8.90
CA LYS A 39 0.82 6.47 8.28
C LYS A 39 1.59 5.88 7.09
N VAL A 40 1.91 4.59 7.10
CA VAL A 40 2.57 3.93 5.98
C VAL A 40 1.58 3.72 4.84
N GLU A 41 0.43 3.10 5.12
CA GLU A 41 -0.58 2.79 4.10
C GLU A 41 -1.10 4.06 3.40
N VAL A 42 -1.52 5.08 4.17
CA VAL A 42 -2.05 6.33 3.60
C VAL A 42 -0.98 7.07 2.78
N LYS A 43 0.29 6.99 3.17
CA LYS A 43 1.38 7.61 2.39
C LYS A 43 1.62 6.88 1.07
N GLU A 44 1.53 5.56 1.07
CA GLU A 44 1.74 4.77 -0.14
C GLU A 44 0.58 4.96 -1.12
N GLU A 45 -0.66 4.83 -0.65
CA GLU A 45 -1.86 5.07 -1.46
C GLU A 45 -1.86 6.48 -2.07
N PHE A 46 -1.61 7.51 -1.27
CA PHE A 46 -1.57 8.89 -1.76
C PHE A 46 -0.46 9.12 -2.80
N LYS A 47 0.68 8.45 -2.63
CA LYS A 47 1.79 8.53 -3.60
C LYS A 47 1.44 7.84 -4.92
N GLU A 48 0.68 6.75 -4.88
CA GLU A 48 0.18 6.08 -6.08
C GLU A 48 -0.86 6.92 -6.82
N GLU A 49 -1.83 7.50 -6.10
CA GLU A 49 -2.81 8.41 -6.69
C GLU A 49 -2.16 9.62 -7.35
N LEU A 50 -1.18 10.24 -6.70
CA LEU A 50 -0.43 11.36 -7.27
C LEU A 50 0.31 10.96 -8.56
N LYS A 51 0.89 9.76 -8.64
CA LYS A 51 1.53 9.28 -9.86
C LYS A 51 0.52 9.11 -10.98
N LEU A 52 -0.66 8.55 -10.70
CA LEU A 52 -1.72 8.39 -11.70
C LEU A 52 -2.22 9.74 -12.21
N LEU A 53 -2.38 10.72 -11.32
CA LEU A 53 -2.73 12.10 -11.70
C LEU A 53 -1.69 12.72 -12.64
N LEU A 54 -0.40 12.54 -12.36
CA LEU A 54 0.69 13.03 -13.23
C LEU A 54 0.71 12.35 -14.61
N ILE A 55 0.18 11.13 -14.71
CA ILE A 55 0.10 10.36 -15.95
C ILE A 55 -1.13 10.76 -16.79
N LYS A 56 -2.17 11.31 -16.16
CA LYS A 56 -3.49 11.53 -16.78
C LYS A 56 -3.43 12.29 -18.10
N ASP A 57 -2.61 13.33 -18.17
CA ASP A 57 -2.51 14.23 -19.32
C ASP A 57 -1.46 13.81 -20.36
N LYS A 58 -0.77 12.67 -20.14
CA LYS A 58 0.28 12.20 -21.06
C LYS A 58 -0.31 11.37 -22.19
N SER A 59 0.12 11.60 -23.42
CA SER A 59 -0.19 10.74 -24.57
C SER A 59 0.66 9.46 -24.60
N TYR A 60 1.90 9.56 -24.14
CA TYR A 60 2.85 8.46 -24.05
C TYR A 60 3.37 8.27 -22.63
N ILE A 61 3.49 7.02 -22.23
CA ILE A 61 3.93 6.63 -20.89
C ILE A 61 5.08 5.64 -20.99
N ASN A 62 6.03 5.72 -20.06
CA ASN A 62 7.15 4.79 -20.01
C ASN A 62 6.76 3.46 -19.34
N THR A 63 7.64 2.46 -19.37
CA THR A 63 7.38 1.13 -18.78
C THR A 63 6.95 1.16 -17.31
N VAL A 64 7.49 2.07 -16.50
CA VAL A 64 7.17 2.18 -15.06
C VAL A 64 5.79 2.80 -14.86
N GLU A 65 5.46 3.82 -15.66
CA GLU A 65 4.14 4.44 -15.64
C GLU A 65 3.07 3.46 -16.14
N THR A 66 3.35 2.73 -17.21
CA THR A 66 2.49 1.63 -17.71
C THR A 66 2.25 0.57 -16.63
N ALA A 67 3.30 0.22 -15.88
CA ALA A 67 3.21 -0.74 -14.78
C ALA A 67 2.23 -0.24 -13.69
N HIS A 68 2.32 1.03 -13.31
CA HIS A 68 1.38 1.65 -12.38
C HIS A 68 -0.05 1.70 -12.92
N VAL A 69 -0.26 2.07 -14.18
CA VAL A 69 -1.59 2.08 -14.81
C VAL A 69 -2.22 0.68 -14.79
N LEU A 70 -1.45 -0.36 -15.12
CA LEU A 70 -1.95 -1.73 -15.18
C LEU A 70 -2.00 -2.45 -13.83
N GLY A 71 -1.44 -1.88 -12.76
CA GLY A 71 -1.28 -2.59 -11.48
C GLY A 71 -0.33 -3.80 -11.59
N LEU A 72 0.67 -3.74 -12.46
CA LEU A 72 1.60 -4.84 -12.74
C LEU A 72 3.05 -4.44 -12.41
N GLN A 73 3.95 -5.43 -12.37
CA GLN A 73 5.38 -5.18 -12.27
C GLN A 73 5.95 -4.73 -13.63
N PRO A 74 6.96 -3.82 -13.69
CA PRO A 74 7.57 -3.40 -14.94
C PRO A 74 8.14 -4.55 -15.78
N ARG A 75 8.61 -5.62 -15.13
CA ARG A 75 9.05 -6.84 -15.81
C ARG A 75 7.91 -7.51 -16.57
N THR A 76 6.73 -7.56 -15.98
CA THR A 76 5.53 -8.10 -16.62
C THR A 76 5.12 -7.24 -17.81
N VAL A 77 5.19 -5.91 -17.70
CA VAL A 77 4.92 -5.00 -18.83
C VAL A 77 5.87 -5.27 -20.01
N ARG A 78 7.17 -5.46 -19.76
CA ARG A 78 8.14 -5.81 -20.81
C ARG A 78 7.81 -7.16 -21.45
N LYS A 79 7.44 -8.15 -20.63
CA LYS A 79 7.01 -9.46 -21.13
C LYS A 79 5.75 -9.35 -22.00
N LEU A 80 4.75 -8.57 -21.59
CA LEU A 80 3.55 -8.32 -22.41
C LEU A 80 3.90 -7.66 -23.74
N ASN A 81 4.90 -6.77 -23.75
CA ASN A 81 5.42 -6.18 -24.98
C ASN A 81 6.12 -7.20 -25.87
N GLU A 82 6.98 -8.06 -25.30
CA GLU A 82 7.64 -9.15 -26.03
C GLU A 82 6.65 -10.17 -26.60
N GLU A 83 5.55 -10.43 -25.90
CA GLU A 83 4.44 -11.28 -26.33
C GLU A 83 3.50 -10.60 -27.35
N GLY A 84 3.74 -9.33 -27.70
CA GLY A 84 2.90 -8.57 -28.63
C GLY A 84 1.52 -8.18 -28.08
N LYS A 85 1.30 -8.30 -26.77
CA LYS A 85 0.05 -7.91 -26.09
C LYS A 85 -0.03 -6.40 -25.82
N LEU A 86 1.11 -5.74 -25.72
CA LEU A 86 1.25 -4.28 -25.65
C LEU A 86 2.21 -3.83 -26.75
N ASP A 87 1.93 -2.70 -27.40
CA ASP A 87 2.82 -2.12 -28.41
C ASP A 87 3.68 -1.00 -27.81
N GLY A 88 4.90 -1.37 -27.42
CA GLY A 88 5.91 -0.47 -26.89
C GLY A 88 6.86 0.01 -27.98
N ARG A 89 6.90 1.33 -28.20
CA ARG A 89 7.82 1.98 -29.12
C ARG A 89 9.14 2.31 -28.44
N LYS A 90 10.23 1.80 -28.99
CA LYS A 90 11.58 2.05 -28.49
C LYS A 90 12.07 3.44 -28.89
N TYR A 91 12.42 4.27 -27.90
CA TYR A 91 13.04 5.56 -28.14
C TYR A 91 14.48 5.39 -28.61
N LYS A 92 14.80 5.88 -29.82
CA LYS A 92 16.06 5.61 -30.50
C LYS A 92 17.31 6.00 -29.70
N LYS A 93 17.27 7.06 -28.90
CA LYS A 93 18.44 7.58 -28.18
C LYS A 93 18.77 6.80 -26.90
N THR A 94 17.75 6.41 -26.13
CA THR A 94 17.96 5.78 -24.81
C THR A 94 17.63 4.30 -24.80
N GLY A 95 16.92 3.82 -25.83
CA GLY A 95 16.40 2.46 -25.88
C GLY A 95 15.22 2.18 -24.95
N TYR A 96 14.67 3.20 -24.27
CA TYR A 96 13.50 3.04 -23.41
C TYR A 96 12.23 2.76 -24.21
N LEU A 97 11.34 1.94 -23.65
CA LEU A 97 10.03 1.66 -24.21
C LEU A 97 9.01 2.68 -23.73
N PHE A 98 8.27 3.23 -24.69
CA PHE A 98 7.13 4.10 -24.47
C PHE A 98 5.89 3.50 -25.09
N PHE A 99 4.77 3.61 -24.40
CA PHE A 99 3.49 3.04 -24.78
C PHE A 99 2.48 4.16 -24.98
N VAL A 100 1.56 4.00 -25.94
CA VAL A 100 0.42 4.90 -26.08
C VAL A 100 -0.50 4.68 -24.89
N LYS A 101 -0.82 5.73 -24.13
CA LYS A 101 -1.59 5.62 -22.89
C LYS A 101 -2.97 5.01 -23.13
N GLU A 102 -3.65 5.46 -24.18
CA GLU A 102 -5.01 5.02 -24.53
C GLU A 102 -5.07 3.51 -24.83
N GLU A 103 -4.04 2.96 -25.48
CA GLU A 103 -3.94 1.52 -25.77
C GLU A 103 -3.71 0.71 -24.48
N VAL A 104 -2.91 1.24 -23.56
CA VAL A 104 -2.68 0.62 -22.24
C VAL A 104 -3.97 0.61 -21.42
N GLU A 105 -4.71 1.72 -21.37
CA GLU A 105 -6.01 1.81 -20.69
C GLU A 105 -7.06 0.88 -21.34
N ALA A 106 -7.03 0.73 -22.67
CA ALA A 106 -7.87 -0.23 -23.37
C ALA A 106 -7.50 -1.68 -22.99
N TYR A 107 -6.21 -2.00 -22.93
CA TYR A 107 -5.73 -3.32 -22.51
C TYR A 107 -6.18 -3.63 -21.07
N GLN A 108 -6.07 -2.67 -20.15
CA GLN A 108 -6.54 -2.81 -18.77
C GLN A 108 -8.03 -3.16 -18.71
N ARG A 109 -8.86 -2.38 -19.41
CA ARG A 109 -10.31 -2.58 -19.43
C ARG A 109 -10.72 -3.92 -20.03
N ASN A 110 -10.00 -4.41 -21.03
CA ASN A 110 -10.38 -5.63 -21.74
C ASN A 110 -9.84 -6.91 -21.09
N ASN A 111 -8.71 -6.85 -20.38
CA ASN A 111 -8.00 -8.04 -19.92
C ASN A 111 -7.88 -8.16 -18.40
N LEU A 112 -8.01 -7.04 -17.66
CA LEU A 112 -7.77 -7.00 -16.22
C LEU A 112 -9.03 -6.66 -15.41
N HIS A 113 -10.15 -6.34 -16.06
CA HIS A 113 -11.41 -5.98 -15.38
C HIS A 113 -12.06 -7.13 -14.58
N HIS A 114 -11.68 -8.38 -14.84
CA HIS A 114 -12.27 -9.55 -14.17
C HIS A 114 -11.75 -9.83 -12.76
N ALA A 115 -10.76 -9.07 -12.27
CA ALA A 115 -10.25 -9.25 -10.91
C ALA A 115 -11.10 -8.57 -9.82
N ALA A 116 -11.98 -7.63 -10.18
CA ALA A 116 -12.77 -6.85 -9.23
C ALA A 116 -14.19 -7.39 -8.97
N SER A 117 -14.60 -8.51 -9.59
CA SER A 117 -15.94 -9.10 -9.42
C SER A 117 -16.03 -10.16 -8.32
N PHE A 118 -15.00 -10.26 -7.46
CA PHE A 118 -15.05 -11.07 -6.23
C PHE A 118 -14.97 -10.14 -5.02
N ALA A 119 -16.02 -9.36 -4.81
CA ALA A 119 -16.32 -8.64 -3.58
C ALA A 119 -17.79 -8.86 -3.24
#